data_AF-A0A0F9L5A8-F1
#
_entry.id   AF-A0A0F9L5A8-F1
#
_cell.length_a   1.000
_cell.length_b   1.000
_cell.length_c   1.000
_cell.angle_alpha   90.00
_cell.angle_beta   90.00
_cell.angle_gamma   90.00
#
_symmetry.space_group_name_H-M   'P 1'
#
loop_
_entity.id
_entity.type
_entity.pdbx_description
1 polymer ?
#
loop_
_entity_poly.entity_id
_entity_poly.type
_entity_poly.pdbx_seq_one_letter_code
_entity_poly.pdbx_strand_id
1 'polypeptide(L)' 'MKSITITKVVSKNFIMDIVASFQNMVGFNLTGYEKMVQRGMEQISEDLEKQKINLSWYRYEITQLTSGAVSITLYGDKK' A
#
# COMPACT_ATOMS: atom_id res chain seq x y z
N MET A 1 -21.95 -6.24 11.05
CA MET A 1 -20.78 -5.88 10.22
C MET A 1 -19.77 -5.19 11.10
N LYS A 2 -18.50 -5.62 11.10
CA LYS A 2 -17.46 -5.05 11.95
C LYS A 2 -16.52 -4.23 11.09
N SER A 3 -16.42 -2.93 11.37
CA SER A 3 -15.55 -2.02 10.64
C SER A 3 -14.08 -2.35 10.88
N ILE A 4 -13.29 -2.13 9.83
CA ILE A 4 -11.84 -2.24 9.87
C ILE A 4 -11.22 -1.03 9.17
N THR A 5 -10.12 -0.58 9.76
CA THR A 5 -9.26 0.45 9.18
C THR A 5 -7.82 -0.03 9.25
N ILE A 6 -7.11 0.01 8.13
CA ILE A 6 -5.69 -0.34 8.04
C ILE A 6 -4.98 0.82 7.34
N THR A 7 -3.97 1.39 7.99
CA THR A 7 -3.16 2.46 7.40
C THR A 7 -1.73 1.99 7.22
N LYS A 8 -1.17 2.25 6.05
CA LYS A 8 0.25 2.05 5.74
C LYS A 8 0.85 3.35 5.23
N VAL A 9 2.00 3.70 5.76
CA VAL A 9 2.77 4.86 5.33
C VAL A 9 4.01 4.37 4.60
N VAL A 10 4.20 4.85 3.39
CA VAL A 10 5.32 4.48 2.53
C VAL A 10 6.08 5.75 2.15
N SER A 11 7.40 5.75 2.34
CA SER A 11 8.25 6.89 1.98
C SER A 11 9.06 6.62 0.71
N LYS A 12 9.37 7.69 -0.04
CA LYS A 12 10.19 7.60 -1.25
C LYS A 12 11.55 6.92 -0.99
N ASN A 13 12.18 7.18 0.15
CA ASN A 13 13.48 6.61 0.50
C ASN A 13 13.40 5.08 0.65
N PHE A 14 12.38 4.58 1.37
CA PHE A 14 12.15 3.15 1.52
C PHE A 14 11.86 2.44 0.19
N ILE A 15 11.18 3.13 -0.72
CA ILE A 15 10.87 2.60 -2.05
C ILE A 15 12.09 2.58 -2.95
N MET A 16 12.95 3.60 -2.90
CA MET A 16 14.18 3.58 -3.70
C MET A 16 15.04 2.36 -3.37
N ASP A 17 15.13 1.95 -2.10
CA ASP A 17 15.91 0.78 -1.68
C ASP A 17 15.31 -0.55 -2.20
N ILE A 18 13.98 -0.69 -2.16
CA ILE A 18 13.28 -1.88 -2.67
C ILE A 18 13.31 -1.92 -4.21
N VAL A 19 13.09 -0.78 -4.85
CA VAL A 19 13.05 -0.65 -6.31
C VAL A 19 14.42 -0.84 -6.91
N ALA A 20 15.50 -0.36 -6.27
CA ALA A 20 16.86 -0.69 -6.68
C ALA A 20 17.09 -2.21 -6.71
N SER A 21 16.49 -2.93 -5.76
CA SER A 21 16.56 -4.40 -5.72
C SER A 21 15.67 -5.07 -6.79
N PHE A 22 14.53 -4.48 -7.14
CA PHE A 22 13.55 -5.04 -8.09
C PHE A 22 13.77 -4.63 -9.56
N GLN A 23 14.36 -3.46 -9.83
CA GLN A 23 14.73 -2.99 -11.18
C GLN A 23 15.79 -3.86 -11.83
N ASN A 24 16.64 -4.51 -11.03
CA ASN A 24 17.55 -5.55 -11.53
C ASN A 24 16.81 -6.77 -12.10
N MET A 25 15.50 -6.90 -11.84
CA MET A 25 14.72 -8.10 -12.15
C MET A 25 13.55 -7.84 -13.12
N VAL A 26 12.91 -6.66 -13.09
CA VAL A 26 11.69 -6.38 -13.87
C VAL A 26 11.74 -4.97 -14.48
N GLY A 27 11.95 -4.89 -15.79
CA GLY A 27 12.13 -3.64 -16.57
C GLY A 27 10.89 -2.75 -16.75
N PHE A 28 10.01 -2.64 -15.74
CA PHE A 28 8.82 -1.79 -15.78
C PHE A 28 9.10 -0.37 -15.26
N ASN A 29 8.84 0.62 -16.11
CA ASN A 29 8.98 2.05 -15.79
C ASN A 29 7.71 2.62 -15.13
N LEU A 30 7.42 2.20 -13.89
CA LEU A 30 6.45 2.91 -13.04
C LEU A 30 7.10 4.16 -12.42
N THR A 31 6.33 5.24 -12.23
CA THR A 31 6.81 6.43 -11.51
C THR A 31 7.01 6.10 -10.02
N GLY A 32 7.89 6.84 -9.34
CA GLY A 32 8.16 6.61 -7.91
C GLY A 32 6.91 6.70 -7.02
N TYR A 33 5.94 7.53 -7.41
CA TYR A 33 4.66 7.67 -6.72
C TYR A 33 3.75 6.46 -6.91
N GLU A 34 3.57 5.99 -8.14
CA GLU A 34 2.76 4.80 -8.42
C GLU A 34 3.32 3.56 -7.71
N LYS A 35 4.66 3.43 -7.66
CA LYS A 35 5.33 2.38 -6.90
C LYS A 35 5.04 2.47 -5.40
N MET A 36 5.01 3.68 -4.84
CA MET A 36 4.64 3.91 -3.42
C MET A 36 3.22 3.45 -3.12
N VAL A 37 2.27 3.85 -3.99
CA VAL A 37 0.87 3.46 -3.86
C VAL A 37 0.70 1.95 -3.97
N GLN A 38 1.26 1.34 -5.03
CA GLN A 38 1.19 -0.09 -5.25
C GLN A 38 1.74 -0.86 -4.04
N ARG A 39 2.92 -0.48 -3.54
CA ARG A 39 3.54 -1.20 -2.42
C ARG A 39 2.73 -1.11 -1.13
N GLY A 40 2.16 0.07 -0.82
CA GLY A 40 1.33 0.19 0.36
C GLY A 40 0.01 -0.58 0.23
N MET A 41 -0.57 -0.66 -0.97
CA MET A 41 -1.72 -1.53 -1.23
C MET A 41 -1.38 -3.01 -1.09
N GLU A 42 -0.24 -3.45 -1.62
CA GLU A 42 0.27 -4.82 -1.43
C GLU A 42 0.43 -5.17 0.04
N GLN A 43 1.04 -4.27 0.84
CA GLN A 43 1.20 -4.49 2.28
C GLN A 43 -0.15 -4.62 3.01
N ILE A 44 -1.16 -3.83 2.61
CA ILE A 44 -2.51 -3.94 3.16
C ILE A 44 -3.13 -5.28 2.76
N SER A 45 -2.95 -5.72 1.52
CA SER A 45 -3.45 -7.02 1.04
C SER A 45 -2.80 -8.17 1.79
N GLU A 46 -1.47 -8.17 1.93
CA GLU A 46 -0.73 -9.17 2.71
C GLU A 46 -1.22 -9.23 4.16
N ASP A 47 -1.52 -8.09 4.78
CA ASP A 47 -2.05 -8.03 6.15
C ASP A 47 -3.47 -8.61 6.25
N LEU A 48 -4.34 -8.34 5.26
CA LEU A 48 -5.68 -8.92 5.19
C LEU A 48 -5.63 -10.44 5.02
N GLU A 49 -4.74 -10.93 4.14
CA GLU A 49 -4.54 -12.36 3.90
C GLU A 49 -3.99 -13.07 5.15
N LYS A 50 -2.96 -12.51 5.80
CA LYS A 50 -2.39 -13.05 7.05
C LYS A 50 -3.44 -13.14 8.16
N GLN A 51 -4.36 -12.17 8.22
CA GLN A 51 -5.44 -12.13 9.20
C GLN A 51 -6.70 -12.90 8.75
N LYS A 52 -6.70 -13.49 7.54
CA LYS A 52 -7.84 -14.18 6.93
C LYS A 52 -9.11 -13.33 6.93
N ILE A 53 -8.96 -12.04 6.66
CA ILE A 53 -10.07 -11.07 6.67
C ILE A 53 -10.64 -10.96 5.26
N ASN A 54 -11.91 -11.34 5.12
CA ASN A 54 -12.69 -11.05 3.92
C ASN A 54 -13.53 -9.80 4.15
N LEU A 55 -13.53 -8.89 3.19
CA LEU A 55 -14.26 -7.62 3.27
C LEU A 55 -15.53 -7.71 2.40
N SER A 56 -16.65 -7.21 2.92
CA SER A 56 -17.89 -7.08 2.15
C SER A 56 -17.87 -5.86 1.23
N TRP A 57 -17.20 -4.80 1.68
CA TRP A 57 -16.91 -3.60 0.90
C TRP A 57 -15.61 -2.99 1.43
N TYR A 58 -14.89 -2.27 0.57
CA TYR A 58 -13.72 -1.52 0.99
C TYR A 58 -13.48 -0.31 0.10
N ARG A 59 -12.74 0.66 0.63
CA ARG A 59 -12.27 1.85 -0.07
C ARG A 59 -10.84 2.17 0.36
N TYR A 60 -10.01 2.52 -0.60
CA TYR A 60 -8.70 3.10 -0.34
C TYR A 60 -8.78 4.62 -0.37
N GLU A 61 -8.09 5.24 0.58
CA GLU A 61 -7.79 6.66 0.62
C GLU A 61 -6.29 6.82 0.57
N ILE A 62 -5.81 7.60 -0.41
CA ILE A 62 -4.40 7.82 -0.64
C ILE A 62 -4.15 9.30 -0.39
N THR A 63 -3.35 9.60 0.62
CA THR A 63 -2.99 10.97 0.98
C THR A 63 -1.49 11.14 0.84
N GLN A 64 -1.07 12.10 0.02
CA GLN A 64 0.32 12.50 -0.04
C GLN A 64 0.69 13.26 1.24
N LEU A 65 1.71 12.78 1.93
CA LEU A 65 2.26 13.41 3.12
C LEU A 65 3.45 14.30 2.75
N THR A 66 3.88 15.11 3.70
CA THR A 66 5.12 15.88 3.59
C THR A 66 6.33 14.98 3.38
N SER A 67 7.42 15.54 2.84
CA SER A 67 8.70 14.84 2.66
C SER A 67 8.65 13.64 1.70
N GLY A 68 7.70 13.61 0.76
CA GLY A 68 7.63 12.57 -0.27
C GLY A 68 7.18 11.21 0.26
N ALA A 69 6.38 11.19 1.32
CA ALA A 69 5.68 10.00 1.79
C ALA A 69 4.22 9.97 1.32
N VAL A 70 3.63 8.79 1.32
CA VAL A 70 2.23 8.56 0.98
C VAL A 70 1.62 7.70 2.08
N SER A 71 0.48 8.14 2.61
CA SER A 71 -0.38 7.35 3.48
C SER A 71 -1.45 6.69 2.65
N ILE A 72 -1.58 5.37 2.76
CA ILE A 72 -2.64 4.59 2.14
C ILE A 72 -3.47 4.00 3.28
N THR A 73 -4.73 4.39 3.33
CA THR A 73 -5.68 3.91 4.34
C THR A 73 -6.78 3.11 3.66
N LEU A 74 -6.99 1.89 4.11
CA LEU A 74 -8.12 1.05 3.77
C LEU A 74 -9.21 1.24 4.81
N TYR A 75 -10.42 1.55 4.36
CA TYR A 75 -11.65 1.47 5.14
C TYR A 75 -12.52 0.35 4.59
N GLY A 76 -13.23 -0.38 5.45
CA GLY A 76 -14.19 -1.37 5.01
C GLY A 76 -14.88 -2.07 6.16
N ASP A 77 -15.76 -3.01 5.82
CA ASP A 77 -16.39 -3.91 6.78
C ASP A 77 -16.01 -5.36 6.50
N LYS A 78 -15.79 -6.12 7.57
CA LYS A 78 -15.62 -7.57 7.50
C LYS A 78 -16.94 -8.23 7.11
N LYS A 79 -16.84 -9.20 6.19
CA LYS A 79 -17.93 -10.09 5.80
C LYS A 79 -18.27 -11.08 6.91
#